data_AF-W1YJE1-F1
#
_entry.id   AF-W1YJE1-F1
#
_cell.length_a   1.000
_cell.length_b   1.000
_cell.length_c   1.000
_cell.angle_alpha   90.00
_cell.angle_beta   90.00
_cell.angle_gamma   90.00
#
_symmetry.space_group_name_H-M   'P 1'
#
loop_
_entity.id
_entity.type
_entity.pdbx_description
1 polymer ?
#
loop_
_entity_poly.entity_id
_entity_poly.type
_entity_poly.pdbx_seq_one_letter_code
_entity_poly.pdbx_strand_id
1 'polypeptide(L)'
;KLKDLPRKRVFIYDSEDGQPFTAFEGYTTNILKLIGADNVMSGLGVDKTWAKGSWETVIAQNPDYIIIADYGTSIRNDDDFQQKIEKIKSNP
;
A
#
# COMPACT_ATOMS: atom_id res chain seq x y z
N LYS A 1 -12.77 21.88 -3.14
CA LYS A 1 -11.29 21.73 -3.00
C LYS A 1 -11.04 20.34 -2.40
N LEU A 2 -9.84 19.74 -2.51
CA LEU A 2 -9.57 18.39 -1.93
C LEU A 2 -9.97 18.28 -0.44
N LYS A 3 -9.81 19.37 0.31
CA LYS A 3 -10.22 19.48 1.73
C LYS A 3 -11.70 19.21 2.03
N ASP A 4 -12.58 19.28 1.02
CA ASP A 4 -14.03 19.14 1.18
C ASP A 4 -14.51 17.73 0.75
N LEU A 5 -13.59 16.87 0.28
CA LEU A 5 -13.86 15.49 -0.13
C LEU A 5 -13.44 14.50 0.97
N PRO A 6 -14.08 13.33 1.08
CA PRO A 6 -13.68 12.32 2.05
C PRO A 6 -12.27 11.79 1.75
N ARG A 7 -11.47 11.64 2.81
CA ARG A 7 -10.16 10.99 2.74
C ARG A 7 -10.32 9.50 2.48
N LYS A 8 -9.29 8.87 1.92
CA LYS A 8 -9.26 7.44 1.59
C LYS A 8 -8.12 6.73 2.29
N ARG A 9 -8.42 5.57 2.86
CA ARG A 9 -7.45 4.67 3.48
C ARG A 9 -6.76 3.87 2.38
N VAL A 10 -5.43 3.90 2.37
CA VAL A 10 -4.65 3.21 1.34
C VAL A 10 -3.64 2.27 1.98
N PHE A 11 -3.41 1.12 1.36
CA PHE A 11 -2.32 0.22 1.69
C PHE A 11 -1.34 0.18 0.52
N ILE A 12 -0.04 0.32 0.80
CA ILE A 12 1.00 0.25 -0.23
C ILE A 12 1.56 -1.16 -0.25
N TYR A 13 1.35 -1.87 -1.34
CA TYR A 13 1.85 -3.21 -1.57
C TYR A 13 3.02 -3.16 -2.54
N ASP A 14 4.22 -3.37 -2.01
CA ASP A 14 5.43 -3.40 -2.82
C ASP A 14 5.63 -4.79 -3.43
N SER A 15 5.66 -5.78 -2.55
CA SER A 15 5.95 -7.18 -2.83
C SER A 15 5.55 -8.02 -1.60
N GLU A 16 5.72 -9.34 -1.68
CA GLU A 16 5.59 -10.21 -0.51
C GLU A 16 6.58 -11.37 -0.55
N ASP A 17 6.91 -11.85 0.65
CA ASP A 17 7.62 -13.10 0.91
C ASP A 17 7.06 -13.68 2.21
N GLY A 18 5.88 -14.31 2.08
CA GLY A 18 5.00 -14.74 3.18
C GLY A 18 4.27 -13.59 3.90
N GLN A 19 4.94 -12.45 4.07
CA GLN A 19 4.40 -11.21 4.63
C GLN A 19 4.52 -10.08 3.60
N PRO A 20 3.58 -9.11 3.59
CA PRO A 20 3.68 -7.99 2.67
C PRO A 20 4.85 -7.08 3.06
N PHE A 21 5.63 -6.67 2.07
CA PHE A 21 6.56 -5.57 2.20
C PHE A 21 5.83 -4.26 1.88
N THR A 22 5.93 -3.28 2.76
CA THR A 22 5.08 -2.08 2.72
C THR A 22 5.79 -0.85 3.28
N ALA A 23 5.25 0.33 2.95
CA ALA A 23 5.71 1.60 3.50
C ALA A 23 5.01 1.87 4.84
N PHE A 24 5.75 2.38 5.83
CA PHE A 24 5.19 2.79 7.13
C PHE A 24 5.20 4.32 7.26
N GLU A 25 6.36 4.91 7.55
CA GLU A 25 6.50 6.35 7.75
C GLU A 25 7.37 7.03 6.66
N GLY A 26 7.49 8.35 6.74
CA GLY A 26 8.37 9.12 5.86
C GLY A 26 7.74 9.52 4.52
N TYR A 27 8.56 9.53 3.46
CA TYR A 27 8.22 10.23 2.22
C TYR A 27 6.91 9.75 1.58
N THR A 28 6.77 8.45 1.31
CA THR A 28 5.58 7.86 0.66
C THR A 28 4.29 8.21 1.42
N THR A 29 4.30 8.04 2.74
CA THR A 29 3.16 8.38 3.60
C THR A 29 2.86 9.88 3.57
N ASN A 30 3.88 10.73 3.63
CA ASN A 30 3.70 12.18 3.69
C ASN A 30 3.15 12.76 2.39
N ILE A 31 3.59 12.28 1.22
CA ILE A 31 3.06 12.76 -0.07
C ILE A 31 1.62 12.31 -0.30
N LEU A 32 1.26 11.08 0.10
CA LEU A 32 -0.11 10.57 -0.04
C LEU A 32 -1.09 11.36 0.83
N LYS A 33 -0.68 11.77 2.04
CA LYS A 33 -1.48 12.60 2.94
C LYS A 33 -1.93 13.92 2.28
N LEU A 34 -1.09 14.51 1.40
CA LEU A 34 -1.38 15.77 0.70
C LEU A 34 -2.57 15.66 -0.26
N ILE A 35 -2.83 14.47 -0.80
CA ILE A 35 -3.95 14.20 -1.72
C ILE A 35 -5.15 13.54 -1.03
N GLY A 36 -5.14 13.46 0.30
CA GLY A 36 -6.22 12.82 1.05
C GLY A 36 -6.15 11.30 1.12
N ALA A 37 -5.00 10.71 0.78
CA ALA A 37 -4.75 9.28 0.91
C ALA A 37 -3.95 9.00 2.20
N ASP A 38 -4.56 8.31 3.14
CA ASP A 38 -3.97 7.96 4.44
C ASP A 38 -3.45 6.53 4.42
N ASN A 39 -2.12 6.37 4.52
CA ASN A 39 -1.51 5.05 4.61
C ASN A 39 -1.93 4.34 5.91
N VAL A 40 -2.58 3.18 5.78
CA VAL A 40 -3.04 2.38 6.93
C VAL A 40 -1.92 1.80 7.79
N MET A 41 -0.69 1.76 7.28
CA MET A 41 0.47 1.28 8.02
C MET A 41 1.18 2.40 8.82
N SER A 42 0.82 3.67 8.59
CA SER A 42 1.34 4.81 9.36
C SER A 42 0.65 4.90 10.72
N GLY A 43 1.37 5.38 11.73
CA GLY A 43 0.89 5.56 13.11
C GLY A 43 0.93 4.28 13.96
N LEU A 44 1.49 3.19 13.45
CA LEU A 44 1.57 1.90 14.16
C LEU A 44 2.83 1.76 15.06
N GLY A 45 3.58 2.85 15.25
CA GLY A 45 4.80 2.86 16.07
C GLY A 45 6.03 2.23 15.41
N VAL A 46 5.98 1.99 14.10
CA VAL A 46 7.11 1.48 13.31
C VAL A 46 7.84 2.65 12.66
N ASP A 47 8.93 3.10 13.27
CA ASP A 47 9.76 4.19 12.74
C ASP A 47 10.73 3.69 11.65
N LYS A 48 10.16 3.30 10.52
CA LYS A 48 10.88 2.87 9.30
C LYS A 48 10.15 3.40 8.08
N THR A 49 10.89 3.62 6.99
CA THR A 49 10.27 3.94 5.70
C THR A 49 9.61 2.74 5.08
N TRP A 50 10.32 1.61 5.03
CA TRP A 50 9.86 0.34 4.49
C TRP A 50 10.24 -0.83 5.40
N ALA A 51 9.33 -1.77 5.60
CA ALA A 51 9.57 -2.99 6.35
C ALA A 51 8.53 -4.07 6.01
N LYS A 52 8.74 -5.30 6.49
CA LYS A 52 7.70 -6.33 6.49
C LYS A 52 6.56 -5.91 7.41
N GLY A 53 5.33 -5.99 6.92
CA GLY A 53 4.09 -5.85 7.69
C GLY A 53 3.46 -7.21 8.01
N SER A 54 2.21 -7.20 8.43
CA SER A 54 1.41 -8.43 8.65
C SER A 54 0.07 -8.30 7.93
N TRP A 55 -0.38 -9.38 7.31
CA TRP A 55 -1.68 -9.42 6.65
C TRP A 55 -2.83 -9.21 7.64
N GLU A 56 -2.71 -9.71 8.88
CA GLU A 56 -3.66 -9.48 9.96
C GLU A 56 -3.82 -7.99 10.27
N THR A 57 -2.72 -7.23 10.23
CA THR A 57 -2.76 -5.77 10.41
C THR A 57 -3.47 -5.09 9.24
N VAL A 58 -3.17 -5.50 8.00
CA VAL A 58 -3.82 -4.95 6.80
C VAL A 58 -5.33 -5.24 6.81
N ILE A 59 -5.72 -6.46 7.17
CA ILE A 59 -7.12 -6.88 7.31
C ILE A 59 -7.82 -6.05 8.39
N ALA A 60 -7.22 -5.93 9.59
CA ALA A 60 -7.79 -5.15 10.68
C ALA A 60 -7.97 -3.67 10.31
N GLN A 61 -7.06 -3.14 9.49
CA GLN A 61 -7.13 -1.76 9.01
C GLN A 61 -8.09 -1.56 7.83
N ASN A 62 -8.45 -2.61 7.08
CA ASN A 62 -9.44 -2.57 6.01
C ASN A 62 -9.28 -1.36 5.05
N PRO A 63 -8.21 -1.30 4.23
CA PRO A 63 -7.96 -0.17 3.33
C PRO A 63 -9.03 -0.05 2.23
N ASP A 64 -9.36 1.18 1.82
CA ASP A 64 -10.27 1.44 0.69
C ASP A 64 -9.60 1.08 -0.65
N TYR A 65 -8.29 1.27 -0.75
CA TYR A 65 -7.50 1.00 -1.95
C TYR A 65 -6.17 0.33 -1.61
N ILE A 66 -5.69 -0.53 -2.52
CA ILE A 66 -4.33 -1.05 -2.51
C ILE A 66 -3.55 -0.40 -3.66
N ILE A 67 -2.46 0.27 -3.33
CA ILE A 67 -1.52 0.85 -4.30
C ILE A 67 -0.39 -0.16 -4.49
N ILE A 68 -0.22 -0.66 -5.71
CA ILE A 68 0.74 -1.72 -6.03
C ILE A 68 1.94 -1.11 -6.75
N ALA A 69 3.16 -1.39 -6.27
CA ALA A 69 4.38 -1.08 -7.01
C ALA A 69 4.55 -2.09 -8.15
N ASP A 70 4.83 -1.61 -9.37
CA ASP A 70 5.10 -2.43 -10.54
C ASP A 70 6.61 -2.38 -10.86
N TYR A 71 7.27 -3.54 -10.86
CA TYR A 71 8.69 -3.72 -11.17
C TYR A 71 8.97 -4.15 -12.62
N GLY A 72 7.98 -4.04 -13.50
CA GLY A 72 8.14 -4.22 -14.93
C GLY A 72 9.18 -3.27 -15.54
N THR A 73 9.80 -3.71 -16.63
CA THR A 73 10.87 -2.94 -17.30
C THR A 73 10.34 -1.92 -18.31
N SER A 74 9.04 -1.91 -18.58
CA SER A 74 8.40 -1.07 -19.58
C SER A 74 7.00 -0.69 -19.14
N ILE A 75 6.65 0.60 -19.22
CA ILE A 75 5.30 1.10 -18.93
C ILE A 75 4.22 0.58 -19.90
N ARG A 76 4.62 -0.08 -20.99
CA ARG A 76 3.69 -0.70 -21.97
C ARG A 76 3.22 -2.09 -21.53
N ASN A 77 3.69 -2.57 -20.38
CA ASN A 77 3.37 -3.87 -19.83
C ASN A 77 3.12 -3.71 -18.33
N ASP A 78 2.11 -4.38 -17.83
CA ASP A 78 1.70 -4.37 -16.42
C ASP A 78 1.66 -5.80 -15.85
N ASP A 79 2.44 -6.73 -16.40
CA ASP A 79 2.39 -8.15 -16.02
C ASP A 79 2.72 -8.35 -14.52
N ASP A 80 3.67 -7.60 -13.97
CA ASP A 80 4.00 -7.65 -12.53
C ASP A 80 2.84 -7.13 -11.68
N PHE A 81 2.23 -6.01 -12.07
CA PHE A 81 1.03 -5.48 -11.42
C PHE A 81 -0.13 -6.48 -11.45
N GLN A 82 -0.42 -7.08 -12.61
CA GLN A 82 -1.50 -8.07 -12.75
C GLN A 82 -1.22 -9.33 -11.93
N GLN A 83 0.02 -9.84 -11.93
CA GLN A 83 0.40 -10.99 -11.11
C GLN A 83 0.21 -10.71 -9.61
N LYS A 84 0.56 -9.51 -9.14
CA LYS A 84 0.34 -9.10 -7.75
C LYS A 84 -1.15 -8.95 -7.42
N ILE A 85 -1.97 -8.45 -8.34
CA ILE A 85 -3.43 -8.44 -8.17
C ILE A 85 -3.97 -9.86 -7.99
N GLU A 86 -3.63 -10.77 -8.89
CA GLU A 86 -4.12 -12.15 -8.82
C GLU A 86 -3.61 -12.87 -7.57
N LYS A 87 -2.39 -12.56 -7.12
CA LYS A 87 -1.85 -13.05 -5.85
C LYS A 87 -2.69 -12.58 -4.66
N ILE A 88 -3.05 -11.30 -4.60
CA ILE A 88 -3.89 -10.74 -3.54
C ILE A 88 -5.30 -11.35 -3.59
N LYS A 89 -5.91 -11.46 -4.77
CA LYS A 89 -7.26 -12.04 -4.94
C LYS A 89 -7.33 -13.54 -4.61
N SER A 90 -6.23 -14.27 -4.79
CA SER A 90 -6.16 -15.70 -4.49
C SER A 90 -5.81 -16.00 -3.02
N ASN A 91 -5.59 -14.97 -2.20
CA ASN A 91 -5.37 -15.11 -0.77
C ASN A 91 -6.74 -15.17 -0.05
N PRO A 92 -7.14 -16.33 0.50
CA PRO A 92 -8.47 -16.56 1.07
C PRO A 92 -8.74 -15.80 2.38
#